data_AF-W2D3B0-F1
#
_entry.id   AF-W2D3B0-F1
#
_cell.length_a   1.000
_cell.length_b   1.000
_cell.length_c   1.000
_cell.angle_alpha   90.00
_cell.angle_beta   90.00
_cell.angle_gamma   90.00
#
_symmetry.space_group_name_H-M   'P 1'
#
loop_
_entity.id
_entity.type
_entity.pdbx_description
1 polymer ?
#
loop_
_entity_poly.entity_id
_entity_poly.type
_entity_poly.pdbx_seq_one_letter_code
_entity_poly.pdbx_strand_id
1 'polypeptide(L)'
;LREAGIQAEWHDDIQLQVWKKFIIISVSASVTSYFDLPVLLALERHPDMCHRLLQEATSVAQARGFDLTEEYCWQELLRTWGSDEKSTTSMHRDFRAGRPTEVDSLCGYIVREAERLNIPVPTYEEIYRGLKVGICK
;
A
#
# COMPACT_ATOMS: atom_id res chain seq x y z
N LEU A 1 -20.90 20.17 1.27
CA LEU A 1 -19.91 19.67 0.29
C LEU A 1 -20.41 19.84 -1.14
N ARG A 2 -21.51 19.19 -1.52
CA ARG A 2 -22.07 19.29 -2.88
C ARG A 2 -22.50 20.71 -3.26
N GLU A 3 -23.11 21.44 -2.34
CA GLU A 3 -23.45 22.88 -2.52
C GLU A 3 -22.22 23.77 -2.72
N ALA A 4 -21.03 23.33 -2.27
CA ALA A 4 -19.76 23.99 -2.48
C ALA A 4 -19.02 23.48 -3.74
N GLY A 5 -19.67 22.70 -4.60
CA GLY A 5 -19.08 22.12 -5.82
C GLY A 5 -18.13 20.94 -5.58
N ILE A 6 -18.06 20.41 -4.36
CA ILE A 6 -17.21 19.28 -4.01
C ILE A 6 -17.99 17.98 -4.25
N GLN A 7 -17.46 17.12 -5.12
CA GLN A 7 -17.97 15.76 -5.31
C GLN A 7 -17.83 14.99 -3.99
N ALA A 8 -18.94 14.47 -3.49
CA ALA A 8 -19.00 13.75 -2.24
C ALA A 8 -20.04 12.63 -2.36
N GLU A 9 -19.68 11.46 -1.86
CA GLU A 9 -20.51 10.27 -1.82
C GLU A 9 -20.66 9.80 -0.38
N TRP A 10 -21.84 9.28 -0.05
CA TRP A 10 -22.10 8.68 1.25
C TRP A 10 -21.89 7.17 1.14
N HIS A 11 -21.18 6.60 2.11
CA HIS A 11 -20.99 5.16 2.23
C HIS A 11 -21.38 4.72 3.63
N ASP A 12 -22.17 3.65 3.72
CA ASP A 12 -22.61 3.11 5.02
C ASP A 12 -21.44 2.47 5.78
N ASP A 13 -20.45 1.94 5.06
CA ASP A 13 -19.20 1.45 5.63
C ASP A 13 -18.01 2.28 5.11
N ILE A 14 -17.71 3.36 5.82
CA ILE A 14 -16.54 4.19 5.54
C ILE A 14 -15.23 3.46 5.83
N GLN A 15 -15.21 2.51 6.77
CA GLN A 15 -13.99 1.79 7.14
C GLN A 15 -13.54 0.87 6.01
N LEU A 16 -14.47 0.21 5.33
CA LEU A 16 -14.18 -0.54 4.12
C LEU A 16 -13.54 0.34 3.05
N GLN A 17 -14.05 1.55 2.81
CA GLN A 17 -13.45 2.47 1.83
C GLN A 17 -12.04 2.91 2.22
N VAL A 18 -11.82 3.13 3.53
CA VAL A 18 -10.49 3.43 4.06
C VAL A 18 -9.54 2.26 3.81
N TRP A 19 -9.94 1.01 4.11
CA TRP A 19 -9.11 -0.17 3.88
C TRP A 19 -8.81 -0.42 2.41
N LYS A 20 -9.79 -0.26 1.52
CA LYS A 20 -9.59 -0.32 0.07
C LYS A 20 -8.48 0.60 -0.37
N LYS A 21 -8.60 1.89 -0.03
CA LYS A 21 -7.60 2.89 -0.40
C LYS A 21 -6.24 2.65 0.27
N PHE A 22 -6.27 2.28 1.55
CA PHE A 22 -5.08 2.04 2.35
C PHE A 22 -4.22 0.92 1.77
N ILE A 23 -4.80 -0.23 1.37
CA ILE A 23 -4.05 -1.35 0.79
C ILE A 23 -3.33 -0.89 -0.49
N ILE A 24 -4.03 -0.21 -1.40
CA ILE A 24 -3.43 0.25 -2.67
C ILE A 24 -2.26 1.23 -2.42
N ILE A 25 -2.42 2.18 -1.51
CA ILE A 25 -1.37 3.14 -1.16
C ILE A 25 -0.21 2.44 -0.45
N SER A 26 -0.51 1.58 0.53
CA SER A 26 0.50 0.87 1.32
C SER A 26 1.38 -0.02 0.44
N VAL A 27 0.79 -0.86 -0.42
CA VAL A 27 1.54 -1.74 -1.32
C VAL A 27 2.36 -0.94 -2.32
N SER A 28 1.73 0.01 -3.03
CA SER A 28 2.43 0.81 -4.06
C SER A 28 3.56 1.65 -3.46
N ALA A 29 3.35 2.28 -2.30
CA ALA A 29 4.36 3.07 -1.61
C ALA A 29 5.54 2.18 -1.16
N SER A 30 5.24 1.00 -0.60
CA SER A 30 6.23 0.03 -0.14
C SER A 30 7.17 -0.37 -1.27
N VAL A 31 6.63 -0.87 -2.39
CA VAL A 31 7.45 -1.38 -3.50
C VAL A 31 8.21 -0.28 -4.22
N THR A 32 7.57 0.88 -4.46
CA THR A 32 8.24 2.00 -5.15
C THR A 32 9.39 2.58 -4.35
N SER A 33 9.20 2.73 -3.04
CA SER A 33 10.25 3.28 -2.17
C SER A 33 11.38 2.28 -1.93
N TYR A 34 11.05 0.99 -1.79
CA TYR A 34 12.03 -0.05 -1.50
C TYR A 34 12.95 -0.38 -2.67
N PHE A 35 12.43 -0.33 -3.91
CA PHE A 35 13.20 -0.58 -5.13
C PHE A 35 13.67 0.70 -5.86
N ASP A 36 13.26 1.88 -5.37
CA ASP A 36 13.45 3.16 -6.07
C ASP A 36 12.94 3.15 -7.53
N LEU A 37 11.76 2.57 -7.77
CA LEU A 37 11.16 2.45 -9.10
C LEU A 37 9.79 3.15 -9.17
N PRO A 38 9.40 3.68 -10.35
CA PRO A 38 8.00 4.02 -10.63
C PRO A 38 7.06 2.82 -10.42
N VAL A 39 5.78 3.09 -10.17
CA VAL A 39 4.81 2.05 -9.75
C VAL A 39 4.71 0.92 -10.77
N LEU A 40 4.48 1.24 -12.06
CA LEU A 40 4.34 0.19 -13.08
C LEU A 40 5.61 -0.64 -13.24
N LEU A 41 6.78 0.01 -13.21
CA LEU A 41 8.04 -0.71 -13.32
C LEU A 41 8.30 -1.62 -12.11
N ALA A 42 7.86 -1.23 -10.91
CA ALA A 42 7.92 -2.10 -9.74
C ALA A 42 6.99 -3.32 -9.88
N LEU A 43 5.78 -3.13 -10.40
CA LEU A 43 4.84 -4.22 -10.66
C LEU A 43 5.35 -5.20 -11.71
N GLU A 44 5.97 -4.69 -12.78
CA GLU A 44 6.53 -5.51 -13.86
C GLU A 44 7.79 -6.27 -13.45
N ARG A 45 8.70 -5.61 -12.71
CA ARG A 45 9.99 -6.21 -12.33
C ARG A 45 9.93 -7.06 -11.07
N HIS A 46 8.97 -6.78 -10.18
CA HIS A 46 8.83 -7.47 -8.90
C HIS A 46 7.39 -7.94 -8.62
N PRO A 47 6.72 -8.63 -9.58
CA PRO A 47 5.31 -9.02 -9.44
C PRO A 47 5.10 -9.92 -8.23
N ASP A 48 5.99 -10.89 -7.99
CA ASP A 48 5.90 -11.82 -6.86
C ASP A 48 5.91 -11.11 -5.50
N MET A 49 6.67 -10.01 -5.38
CA MET A 49 6.71 -9.24 -4.14
C MET A 49 5.45 -8.40 -3.96
N CYS A 50 4.92 -7.85 -5.06
CA CYS A 50 3.66 -7.12 -5.05
C CYS A 50 2.49 -8.02 -4.65
N HIS A 51 2.44 -9.24 -5.21
CA HIS A 51 1.45 -10.26 -4.83
C HIS A 51 1.57 -10.65 -3.36
N ARG A 52 2.77 -10.94 -2.86
CA ARG A 52 2.97 -11.24 -1.43
C ARG A 52 2.52 -10.10 -0.52
N LEU A 53 2.84 -8.84 -0.84
CA LEU A 53 2.36 -7.69 -0.08
C LEU A 53 0.84 -7.58 -0.10
N LEU A 54 0.20 -7.79 -1.25
CA LEU A 54 -1.26 -7.79 -1.33
C LEU A 54 -1.89 -8.92 -0.52
N GLN A 55 -1.33 -10.13 -0.59
CA GLN A 55 -1.78 -11.28 0.20
C GLN A 55 -1.69 -10.99 1.70
N GLU A 56 -0.55 -10.45 2.14
CA GLU A 56 -0.33 -10.09 3.53
C GLU A 56 -1.30 -8.98 4.00
N ALA A 57 -1.42 -7.90 3.23
CA ALA A 57 -2.32 -6.79 3.57
C ALA A 57 -3.80 -7.19 3.56
N THR A 58 -4.23 -7.98 2.57
CA THR A 58 -5.62 -8.46 2.49
C THR A 58 -5.93 -9.47 3.58
N SER A 59 -4.98 -10.33 3.98
CA SER A 59 -5.16 -11.24 5.12
C SER A 59 -5.42 -10.47 6.43
N VAL A 60 -4.68 -9.38 6.65
CA VAL A 60 -4.93 -8.48 7.80
C VAL A 60 -6.29 -7.80 7.71
N ALA A 61 -6.68 -7.31 6.54
CA ALA A 61 -7.98 -6.67 6.34
C ALA A 61 -9.16 -7.65 6.57
N GLN A 62 -9.05 -8.87 6.06
CA GLN A 62 -10.04 -9.93 6.23
C GLN A 62 -10.20 -10.33 7.69
N ALA A 63 -9.10 -10.48 8.43
CA ALA A 63 -9.15 -10.75 9.86
C ALA A 63 -9.78 -9.61 10.68
N ARG A 64 -9.84 -8.40 10.13
CA ARG A 64 -10.59 -7.27 10.70
C ARG A 64 -12.05 -7.20 10.26
N GLY A 65 -12.51 -8.14 9.44
CA GLY A 65 -13.89 -8.23 8.96
C GLY A 65 -14.16 -7.51 7.64
N PHE A 66 -13.13 -7.07 6.90
CA PHE A 66 -13.31 -6.46 5.59
C PHE A 66 -13.15 -7.50 4.48
N ASP A 67 -14.20 -7.68 3.67
CA ASP A 67 -14.19 -8.56 2.51
C ASP A 67 -13.41 -7.94 1.35
N LEU A 68 -12.08 -8.03 1.43
CA LEU A 68 -11.14 -7.56 0.41
C LEU A 68 -10.27 -8.73 -0.02
N THR A 69 -10.38 -9.09 -1.29
CA THR A 69 -9.58 -10.17 -1.89
C THR A 69 -8.33 -9.59 -2.56
N GLU A 70 -7.29 -10.41 -2.64
CA GLU A 70 -6.07 -10.07 -3.38
C GLU A 70 -6.40 -9.66 -4.83
N GLU A 71 -7.25 -10.44 -5.51
CA GLU A 71 -7.68 -10.19 -6.90
C GLU A 71 -8.33 -8.81 -7.05
N TYR A 72 -9.26 -8.47 -6.16
CA TYR A 72 -9.89 -7.15 -6.17
C TYR A 72 -8.84 -6.04 -6.00
N CYS A 73 -7.97 -6.17 -4.99
CA CYS A 73 -6.94 -5.17 -4.73
C CYS A 73 -5.90 -5.07 -5.86
N TRP A 74 -5.56 -6.18 -6.53
CA TRP A 74 -4.68 -6.18 -7.69
C TRP A 74 -5.29 -5.41 -8.86
N GLN A 75 -6.57 -5.67 -9.18
CA GLN A 75 -7.28 -4.93 -10.22
C GLN A 75 -7.38 -3.43 -9.90
N GLU A 76 -7.67 -3.06 -8.66
CA GLU A 76 -7.71 -1.66 -8.24
C GLU A 76 -6.34 -1.00 -8.30
N LEU A 77 -5.26 -1.74 -8.01
CA LEU A 77 -3.90 -1.24 -8.13
C LEU A 77 -3.55 -0.94 -9.60
N LEU A 78 -3.89 -1.85 -10.52
CA LEU A 78 -3.74 -1.63 -11.97
C LEU A 78 -4.62 -0.49 -12.48
N ARG A 79 -5.86 -0.35 -12.00
CA ARG A 79 -6.73 0.79 -12.37
C ARG A 79 -6.16 2.12 -11.91
N THR A 80 -5.58 2.15 -10.71
CA THR A 80 -5.04 3.38 -10.10
C THR A 80 -3.79 3.86 -10.83
N TRP A 81 -2.90 2.94 -11.23
CA TRP A 81 -1.55 3.28 -11.72
C TRP A 81 -1.30 2.93 -13.18
N GLY A 82 -2.17 2.12 -13.82
CA GLY A 82 -1.99 1.54 -15.16
C GLY A 82 -1.95 2.50 -16.32
N SER A 83 -2.21 3.79 -16.11
CA SER A 83 -2.27 4.80 -17.16
C SER A 83 -1.01 5.66 -17.30
N ASP A 84 -0.06 5.58 -16.37
CA ASP A 84 1.16 6.40 -16.39
C ASP A 84 2.39 5.61 -15.91
N GLU A 85 3.26 5.26 -16.85
CA GLU A 85 4.53 4.54 -16.62
C GLU A 85 5.51 5.29 -15.71
N LYS A 86 5.36 6.61 -15.57
CA LYS A 86 6.25 7.45 -14.75
C LYS A 86 5.66 7.78 -13.39
N SER A 87 4.47 7.28 -13.08
CA SER A 87 3.82 7.56 -11.81
C SER A 87 4.62 7.03 -10.63
N THR A 88 4.75 7.89 -9.61
CA THR A 88 5.46 7.62 -8.35
C THR A 88 4.55 7.93 -7.18
N THR A 89 4.78 7.25 -6.05
CA THR A 89 4.05 7.53 -4.81
C THR A 89 4.66 8.73 -4.07
N SER A 90 3.90 9.35 -3.16
CA SER A 90 4.46 10.44 -2.34
C SER A 90 5.61 9.96 -1.47
N MET A 91 5.43 8.79 -0.82
CA MET A 91 6.46 8.19 0.00
C MET A 91 7.76 7.94 -0.78
N HIS A 92 7.66 7.49 -2.04
CA HIS A 92 8.83 7.30 -2.91
C HIS A 92 9.56 8.62 -3.18
N ARG A 93 8.84 9.70 -3.48
CA ARG A 93 9.44 11.03 -3.69
C ARG A 93 10.08 11.59 -2.42
N ASP A 94 9.45 11.38 -1.26
CA ASP A 94 9.98 11.81 0.03
C ASP A 94 11.22 11.01 0.41
N PHE A 95 11.20 9.70 0.17
CA PHE A 95 12.35 8.82 0.33
C PHE A 95 13.54 9.28 -0.50
N ARG A 96 13.37 9.49 -1.81
CA ARG A 96 14.43 9.98 -2.71
C ARG A 96 14.99 11.34 -2.32
N ALA A 97 14.18 12.17 -1.67
CA ALA A 97 14.57 13.49 -1.19
C ALA A 97 15.18 13.48 0.23
N GLY A 98 15.31 12.31 0.87
CA GLY A 98 15.79 12.19 2.25
C GLY A 98 14.86 12.87 3.26
N ARG A 99 13.57 13.04 2.93
CA ARG A 99 12.57 13.62 3.82
C ARG A 99 11.94 12.55 4.71
N PRO A 100 11.33 12.93 5.84
CA PRO A 100 10.50 12.02 6.62
C PRO A 100 9.43 11.38 5.73
N THR A 101 9.23 10.07 5.90
CA THR A 101 8.29 9.27 5.10
C THR A 101 7.13 8.76 5.94
N GLU A 102 6.06 8.33 5.28
CA GLU A 102 4.89 7.71 5.93
C GLU A 102 5.09 6.22 6.23
N VAL A 103 6.34 5.72 6.23
CA VAL A 103 6.65 4.29 6.35
C VAL A 103 6.09 3.65 7.62
N ASP A 104 6.06 4.38 8.74
CA ASP A 104 5.50 3.91 10.02
C ASP A 104 3.97 3.78 9.99
N SER A 105 3.31 4.61 9.17
CA SER A 105 1.85 4.67 9.02
C SER A 105 1.33 3.73 7.95
N LEU A 106 2.16 3.37 6.97
CA LEU A 106 1.81 2.43 5.90
C LEU A 106 2.29 1.02 6.24
N CYS A 107 3.59 0.77 6.15
CA CYS A 107 4.18 -0.55 6.40
C CYS A 107 4.09 -0.91 7.88
N GLY A 108 4.50 0.02 8.75
CA GLY A 108 4.52 -0.22 10.19
C GLY A 108 3.12 -0.46 10.76
N TYR A 109 2.07 0.12 10.16
CA TYR A 109 0.69 -0.16 10.59
C TYR A 109 0.29 -1.60 10.29
N ILE A 110 0.56 -2.12 9.08
CA ILE A 110 0.30 -3.51 8.73
C ILE A 110 1.07 -4.46 9.67
N VAL A 111 2.36 -4.20 9.93
CA VAL A 111 3.17 -5.03 10.84
C VAL A 111 2.54 -5.08 12.24
N ARG A 112 2.25 -3.92 12.86
CA ARG A 112 1.66 -3.88 14.21
C ARG A 112 0.27 -4.52 14.27
N GLU A 113 -0.52 -4.34 13.23
CA GLU A 113 -1.87 -4.89 13.19
C GLU A 113 -1.86 -6.41 12.97
N ALA A 114 -0.95 -6.90 12.14
CA ALA A 114 -0.72 -8.32 11.93
C ALA A 114 -0.21 -9.01 13.21
N GLU A 115 0.71 -8.38 13.95
CA GLU A 115 1.15 -8.85 15.28
C GLU A 115 -0.03 -8.99 16.24
N ARG A 116 -0.92 -7.98 16.31
CA ARG A 116 -2.12 -8.00 17.17
C ARG A 116 -3.09 -9.14 16.81
N LEU A 117 -3.14 -9.51 15.53
CA LEU A 117 -4.03 -10.54 14.99
C LEU A 117 -3.35 -11.91 14.86
N ASN A 118 -2.06 -12.03 15.20
CA ASN A 118 -1.23 -13.22 14.99
C ASN A 118 -1.20 -13.69 13.52
N ILE A 119 -1.03 -12.75 12.59
CA ILE A 119 -0.93 -13.01 11.15
C ILE A 119 0.52 -12.78 10.71
N PRO A 120 1.15 -13.73 9.99
CA PRO A 120 2.49 -13.51 9.46
C PRO A 120 2.46 -12.51 8.28
N VAL A 121 3.30 -11.48 8.34
CA VAL A 121 3.49 -10.50 7.26
C VAL A 121 4.98 -10.26 6.94
N PRO A 122 5.73 -11.32 6.63
CA PRO A 122 7.19 -11.25 6.53
C PRO A 122 7.69 -10.29 5.44
N THR A 123 6.93 -10.09 4.36
CA THR A 123 7.33 -9.18 3.28
C THR A 123 7.18 -7.73 3.72
N TYR A 124 6.11 -7.39 4.44
CA TYR A 124 5.96 -6.09 5.10
C TYR A 124 7.04 -5.85 6.15
N GLU A 125 7.39 -6.85 6.96
CA GLU A 125 8.46 -6.72 7.97
C GLU A 125 9.83 -6.44 7.33
N GLU A 126 10.16 -7.16 6.24
CA GLU A 126 11.41 -6.95 5.49
C GLU A 126 11.50 -5.52 4.95
N ILE A 127 10.46 -5.08 4.22
CA ILE A 127 10.45 -3.75 3.59
C ILE A 127 10.42 -2.65 4.64
N TYR A 128 9.60 -2.80 5.69
CA TYR A 128 9.54 -1.84 6.79
C TYR A 128 10.91 -1.65 7.43
N ARG A 129 11.60 -2.74 7.75
CA ARG A 129 12.95 -2.68 8.33
C ARG A 129 13.93 -2.00 7.38
N GLY A 130 13.95 -2.40 6.10
CA GLY A 130 14.86 -1.82 5.09
C GLY A 130 14.68 -0.31 4.96
N LEU A 131 13.44 0.14 4.78
CA LEU A 131 13.12 1.57 4.63
C LEU A 131 13.43 2.38 5.89
N LYS A 132 13.25 1.81 7.09
CA LYS A 132 13.57 2.50 8.35
C LYS A 132 15.05 2.78 8.55
N VAL A 133 15.91 1.91 8.02
CA VAL A 133 17.37 2.07 8.12
C VAL A 133 17.99 2.69 6.85
N GLY A 134 17.16 3.10 5.89
CA GLY A 134 17.60 3.69 4.62
C GLY A 134 18.25 2.70 3.65
N ILE A 135 18.04 1.39 3.85
CA ILE A 135 18.53 0.34 2.96
C ILE A 135 17.42 0.00 1.95
N CYS A 136 17.64 0.41 0.70
CA CYS A 136 16.82 0.05 -0.45
C CYS A 136 17.59 -0.88 -1.40
N LYS A 137 16.85 -1.70 -2.16
CA LYS A 137 17.41 -2.71 -3.07
C LYS A 137 17.35 -2.25 -4.52
#